data_AF-A0A7J9LPH5-F1
#
_entry.id   AF-A0A7J9LPH5-F1
#
_cell.length_a   1.000
_cell.length_b   1.000
_cell.length_c   1.000
_cell.angle_alpha   90.00
_cell.angle_beta   90.00
_cell.angle_gamma   90.00
#
_symmetry.space_group_name_H-M   'P 1'
#
loop_
_entity.id
_entity.type
_entity.pdbx_description
1 polymer ?
#
loop_
_entity_poly.entity_id
_entity_poly.type
_entity_poly.pdbx_seq_one_letter_code
_entity_poly.pdbx_strand_id
1 'polypeptide(L)'
;MMSELEEDSLKLPVLDLTQPDNIESSFLSSLLKACQEWGFFYVTNHGIPINLFTKIREFSNHIFNLGSDTKLKLGPSSCLKTYTPHFIASPYFESLKVSGPDFFDSSKASIDELFGQHKPEFSEILQEYGNHMMKLSKKIIEIILKSLGTGYEKRFLDSEFGNCHGYMRIVNYTPPSNAEENQVEGLGMHTDMSCITIVFQDELGGLQMRSKDGKWLNIHPCKNSLVVNIGDLMQAWSNGRLRSSEHRVVLRRSRNRFSLVFFWCFEDEKEVIAPNEIVGNGNPRIYHPFVCLKYIKFRESNEVGKFEKIGYTVKDFAGLNV
;
A
#
# COMPACT_ATOMS: atom_id res chain seq x y z
N MET A 1 -19.64 -8.35 29.43
CA MET A 1 -18.83 -9.04 28.41
C MET A 1 -18.15 -7.97 27.54
N MET A 2 -17.36 -7.12 28.20
CA MET A 2 -16.84 -5.83 27.68
C MET A 2 -15.33 -5.72 27.98
N SER A 3 -14.64 -6.85 28.09
CA SER A 3 -13.30 -6.92 28.70
C SER A 3 -12.28 -7.75 27.91
N GLU A 4 -12.52 -8.06 26.63
CA GLU A 4 -11.55 -8.76 25.76
C GLU A 4 -11.18 -7.96 24.49
N LEU A 5 -11.66 -6.72 24.34
CA LEU A 5 -11.41 -5.90 23.13
C LEU A 5 -10.36 -4.78 23.32
N GLU A 6 -9.81 -4.60 24.53
CA GLU A 6 -8.88 -3.50 24.84
C GLU A 6 -7.39 -3.93 24.90
N GLU A 7 -7.07 -5.22 24.84
CA GLU A 7 -5.76 -5.69 25.31
C GLU A 7 -4.61 -5.73 24.27
N ASP A 8 -4.78 -5.21 23.05
CA ASP A 8 -3.68 -5.18 22.06
C ASP A 8 -3.77 -4.00 21.05
N SER A 9 -4.15 -2.81 21.51
CA SER A 9 -4.16 -1.62 20.64
C SER A 9 -2.75 -1.06 20.44
N LEU A 10 -2.15 -1.37 19.28
CA LEU A 10 -0.89 -0.77 18.86
C LEU A 10 -1.05 0.75 18.70
N LYS A 11 -0.36 1.53 19.53
CA LYS A 11 -0.34 3.00 19.42
C LYS A 11 0.66 3.45 18.36
N LEU A 12 0.20 3.47 17.11
CA LEU A 12 0.96 4.07 16.01
C LEU A 12 0.88 5.60 16.05
N PRO A 13 1.95 6.33 15.64
CA PRO A 13 1.89 7.77 15.54
C PRO A 13 0.89 8.20 14.46
N VAL A 14 0.29 9.37 14.67
CA VAL A 14 -0.64 9.99 13.73
C VAL A 14 0.00 11.25 13.18
N LEU A 15 0.32 11.25 11.89
CA LEU A 15 0.81 12.40 11.15
C LEU A 15 -0.36 13.32 10.79
N ASP A 16 -0.44 14.46 11.46
CA ASP A 16 -1.39 15.51 11.13
C ASP A 16 -0.80 16.48 10.11
N LEU A 17 -1.36 16.49 8.89
CA LEU A 17 -0.88 17.34 7.79
C LEU A 17 -1.38 18.80 7.84
N THR A 18 -2.13 19.19 8.87
CA THR A 18 -2.41 20.62 9.14
C THR A 18 -1.30 21.30 9.95
N GLN A 19 -0.39 20.53 10.52
CA GLN A 19 0.74 21.10 11.24
C GLN A 19 1.57 22.00 10.31
N PRO A 20 2.13 23.11 10.81
CA PRO A 20 3.00 23.99 10.02
C PRO A 20 4.15 23.21 9.38
N ASP A 21 4.75 23.75 8.30
CA ASP A 21 5.89 23.12 7.62
C ASP A 21 7.09 22.81 8.54
N ASN A 22 7.14 23.47 9.70
CA ASN A 22 8.04 23.18 10.81
C ASN A 22 7.43 22.14 11.77
N ILE A 23 7.37 20.89 11.29
CA ILE A 23 7.02 19.73 12.12
C ILE A 23 8.03 19.63 13.28
N GLU A 24 7.54 19.46 14.50
CA GLU A 24 8.40 19.35 15.69
C GLU A 24 9.40 18.19 15.58
N SER A 25 10.63 18.40 16.03
CA SER A 25 11.69 17.37 16.02
C SER A 25 11.33 16.14 16.87
N SER A 26 10.56 16.33 17.94
CA SER A 26 9.97 15.29 18.78
C SER A 26 9.07 14.36 17.97
N PHE A 27 8.20 14.92 17.13
CA PHE A 27 7.31 14.18 16.26
C PHE A 27 8.08 13.44 15.17
N LEU A 28 9.03 14.09 14.48
CA LEU A 28 9.87 13.43 13.47
C LEU A 28 10.61 12.22 14.07
N SER A 29 11.11 12.34 15.29
CA SER A 29 11.76 11.24 16.01
C SER A 29 10.79 10.10 16.32
N SER A 30 9.54 10.42 16.72
CA SER A 30 8.48 9.42 16.96
C SER A 30 8.09 8.70 15.68
N LEU A 31 7.91 9.44 14.58
CA LEU A 31 7.62 8.90 13.26
C LEU A 31 8.73 7.97 12.77
N LEU A 32 10.00 8.40 12.87
CA LEU A 32 11.13 7.56 12.48
C LEU A 32 11.15 6.24 13.27
N LYS A 33 10.93 6.29 14.59
CA LYS A 33 10.84 5.10 15.43
C LYS A 33 9.73 4.17 14.99
N ALA A 34 8.55 4.71 14.64
CA ALA A 34 7.46 3.89 14.14
C ALA A 34 7.78 3.25 12.78
N CYS A 35 8.43 3.97 11.86
CA CYS A 35 8.87 3.41 10.58
C CYS A 35 9.98 2.34 10.76
N GLN A 36 10.83 2.48 11.78
CA GLN A 36 11.88 1.51 12.12
C GLN A 36 11.34 0.24 12.80
N GLU A 37 10.37 0.41 13.69
CA GLU A 37 9.87 -0.67 14.53
C GLU A 37 8.71 -1.40 13.86
N TRP A 38 7.74 -0.64 13.38
CA TRP A 38 6.48 -1.15 12.87
C TRP A 38 6.39 -1.06 11.35
N GLY A 39 7.03 -0.06 10.74
CA GLY A 39 6.86 0.22 9.31
C GLY A 39 5.49 0.82 8.98
N PHE A 40 4.70 1.22 9.99
CA PHE A 40 3.33 1.67 9.85
C PHE A 40 3.10 2.94 10.67
N PHE A 41 2.21 3.82 10.18
CA PHE A 41 1.70 4.99 10.90
C PHE A 41 0.36 5.45 10.30
N TYR A 42 -0.36 6.33 10.98
CA TYR A 42 -1.57 6.95 10.43
C TYR A 42 -1.28 8.34 9.89
N VAL A 43 -2.09 8.81 8.95
CA VAL A 43 -2.14 10.21 8.52
C VAL A 43 -3.56 10.74 8.62
N THR A 44 -3.72 11.95 9.14
CA THR A 44 -4.99 12.67 9.28
C THR A 44 -4.89 14.05 8.63
N ASN A 45 -6.04 14.68 8.41
CA ASN A 45 -6.14 15.97 7.73
C ASN A 45 -5.39 16.00 6.39
N HIS A 46 -5.44 14.88 5.66
CA HIS A 46 -4.72 14.64 4.41
C HIS A 46 -5.26 15.43 3.21
N GLY A 47 -6.31 16.24 3.39
CA GLY A 47 -6.85 17.12 2.34
C GLY A 47 -7.59 16.40 1.20
N ILE A 48 -7.85 15.09 1.33
CA ILE A 48 -8.63 14.34 0.34
C ILE A 48 -10.11 14.50 0.67
N PRO A 49 -10.94 14.95 -0.29
CA PRO A 49 -12.38 15.08 -0.08
C PRO A 49 -13.04 13.75 0.33
N ILE A 50 -13.79 13.75 1.43
CA ILE A 50 -14.44 12.53 1.96
C ILE A 50 -15.44 11.94 0.95
N ASN A 51 -16.14 12.79 0.20
CA ASN A 51 -17.07 12.36 -0.84
C ASN A 51 -16.39 11.54 -1.95
N LEU A 52 -15.09 11.70 -2.16
CA LEU A 52 -14.34 10.95 -3.17
C LEU A 52 -14.27 9.46 -2.83
N PHE A 53 -14.03 9.12 -1.56
CA PHE A 53 -14.07 7.72 -1.09
C PHE A 53 -15.46 7.11 -1.29
N THR A 54 -16.52 7.86 -0.98
CA THR A 54 -17.92 7.42 -1.18
C THR A 54 -18.21 7.15 -2.66
N LYS A 55 -17.87 8.10 -3.54
CA LYS A 55 -18.06 7.96 -4.99
C LYS A 55 -17.31 6.74 -5.56
N ILE A 56 -16.05 6.54 -5.16
CA ILE A 56 -15.26 5.38 -5.59
C ILE A 56 -15.88 4.09 -5.04
N ARG A 57 -16.38 4.08 -3.81
CA ARG A 57 -17.07 2.91 -3.24
C ARG A 57 -18.33 2.57 -4.04
N GLU A 58 -19.17 3.57 -4.33
CA GLU A 58 -20.37 3.40 -5.14
C GLU A 58 -20.02 2.85 -6.53
N PHE A 59 -19.04 3.45 -7.20
CA PHE A 59 -18.51 2.95 -8.47
C PHE A 59 -18.02 1.49 -8.36
N SER A 60 -17.24 1.17 -7.32
CA SER A 60 -16.71 -0.18 -7.12
C SER A 60 -17.80 -1.22 -6.93
N ASN A 61 -18.92 -0.87 -6.27
CA ASN A 61 -20.07 -1.75 -6.12
C ASN A 61 -20.69 -2.09 -7.48
N HIS A 62 -20.73 -1.13 -8.42
CA HIS A 62 -21.24 -1.39 -9.77
C HIS A 62 -20.37 -2.40 -10.51
N ILE A 63 -19.03 -2.32 -10.34
CA ILE A 63 -18.09 -3.26 -10.98
C ILE A 63 -18.16 -4.64 -10.32
N PHE A 64 -18.02 -4.72 -9.00
CA PHE A 64 -17.87 -6.01 -8.32
C PHE A 64 -19.17 -6.83 -8.28
N ASN A 65 -20.33 -6.19 -8.48
CA ASN A 65 -21.62 -6.86 -8.67
C ASN A 65 -21.85 -7.39 -10.10
N LEU A 66 -20.96 -7.10 -11.07
CA LEU A 66 -21.04 -7.72 -12.39
C LEU A 66 -20.76 -9.22 -12.31
N GLY A 67 -21.31 -9.97 -13.27
CA GLY A 67 -21.04 -11.41 -13.42
C GLY A 67 -19.54 -11.70 -13.59
N SER A 68 -19.10 -12.86 -13.10
CA SER A 68 -17.68 -13.24 -13.10
C SER A 68 -17.09 -13.21 -14.51
N ASP A 69 -17.81 -13.71 -15.52
CA ASP A 69 -17.39 -13.71 -16.92
C ASP A 69 -17.11 -12.30 -17.45
N THR A 70 -17.93 -11.31 -17.06
CA THR A 70 -17.72 -9.90 -17.44
C THR A 70 -16.47 -9.34 -16.77
N LYS A 71 -16.28 -9.58 -15.47
CA LYS A 71 -15.09 -9.11 -14.75
C LYS A 71 -13.81 -9.76 -15.29
N LEU A 72 -13.87 -11.04 -15.68
CA LEU A 72 -12.74 -11.79 -16.24
C LEU A 72 -12.27 -11.29 -17.60
N LYS A 73 -13.05 -10.47 -18.32
CA LYS A 73 -12.57 -9.74 -19.51
C LYS A 73 -11.38 -8.82 -19.20
N LEU A 74 -11.26 -8.36 -17.95
CA LEU A 74 -10.12 -7.60 -17.45
C LEU A 74 -9.08 -8.45 -16.70
N GLY A 75 -9.31 -9.76 -16.63
CA GLY A 75 -8.54 -10.68 -15.79
C GLY A 75 -7.12 -10.97 -16.29
N PRO A 76 -6.42 -11.92 -15.67
CA PRO A 76 -5.01 -12.24 -15.96
C PRO A 76 -4.73 -12.64 -17.42
N SER A 77 -5.72 -13.24 -18.09
CA SER A 77 -5.62 -13.66 -19.50
C SER A 77 -5.93 -12.54 -20.49
N SER A 78 -6.37 -11.36 -20.02
CA SER A 78 -6.67 -10.22 -20.87
C SER A 78 -5.42 -9.42 -21.23
N CYS A 79 -5.51 -8.56 -22.24
CA CYS A 79 -4.44 -7.61 -22.55
C CYS A 79 -4.30 -6.52 -21.47
N LEU A 80 -5.39 -6.18 -20.77
CA LEU A 80 -5.43 -5.10 -19.79
C LEU A 80 -4.86 -5.52 -18.42
N LYS A 81 -5.14 -6.77 -18.00
CA LYS A 81 -4.68 -7.35 -16.71
C LYS A 81 -4.94 -6.45 -15.50
N THR A 82 -6.06 -5.73 -15.50
CA THR A 82 -6.43 -4.79 -14.44
C THR A 82 -7.26 -5.42 -13.35
N TYR A 83 -7.93 -6.54 -13.60
CA TYR A 83 -8.73 -7.24 -12.58
C TYR A 83 -8.02 -8.45 -12.00
N THR A 84 -7.98 -8.54 -10.67
CA THR A 84 -7.52 -9.72 -9.93
C THR A 84 -8.72 -10.49 -9.39
N PRO A 85 -9.04 -11.69 -9.90
CA PRO A 85 -10.17 -12.50 -9.44
C PRO A 85 -9.87 -13.29 -8.16
N HIS A 86 -10.93 -13.82 -7.55
CA HIS A 86 -10.92 -14.62 -6.32
C HIS A 86 -10.02 -15.87 -6.34
N PHE A 87 -9.64 -16.40 -7.49
CA PHE A 87 -8.79 -17.60 -7.54
C PHE A 87 -7.28 -17.29 -7.61
N ILE A 88 -6.87 -16.01 -7.62
CA ILE A 88 -5.45 -15.64 -7.70
C ILE A 88 -4.83 -15.41 -6.31
N ALA A 89 -5.36 -14.47 -5.53
CA ALA A 89 -4.74 -14.07 -4.27
C ALA A 89 -5.44 -14.68 -3.04
N SER A 90 -6.78 -14.75 -3.07
CA SER A 90 -7.59 -15.37 -2.02
C SER A 90 -9.02 -15.55 -2.53
N PRO A 91 -9.73 -16.64 -2.15
CA PRO A 91 -11.12 -16.90 -2.55
C PRO A 91 -12.08 -15.79 -2.13
N TYR A 92 -11.67 -14.93 -1.20
CA TYR A 92 -12.47 -13.82 -0.70
C TYR A 92 -12.03 -12.47 -1.26
N PHE A 93 -10.93 -12.39 -1.98
CA PHE A 93 -10.32 -11.15 -2.46
C PHE A 93 -10.59 -10.94 -3.95
N GLU A 94 -11.02 -9.75 -4.34
CA GLU A 94 -10.95 -9.29 -5.72
C GLU A 94 -10.51 -7.82 -5.77
N SER A 95 -9.86 -7.41 -6.86
CA SER A 95 -9.46 -6.01 -7.01
C SER A 95 -9.38 -5.53 -8.45
N LEU A 96 -9.47 -4.21 -8.62
CA LEU A 96 -9.24 -3.51 -9.88
C LEU A 96 -8.03 -2.56 -9.73
N LYS A 97 -7.03 -2.73 -10.59
CA LYS A 97 -5.82 -1.90 -10.69
C LYS A 97 -6.03 -0.75 -11.66
N VAL A 98 -5.62 0.46 -11.26
CA VAL A 98 -5.55 1.65 -12.11
C VAL A 98 -4.19 2.29 -11.93
N SER A 99 -3.45 2.49 -13.02
CA SER A 99 -2.08 2.96 -13.01
C SER A 99 -2.00 4.45 -13.33
N GLY A 100 -1.09 5.16 -12.68
CA GLY A 100 -0.69 6.51 -13.06
C GLY A 100 0.47 6.51 -14.06
N PRO A 101 0.94 7.70 -14.49
CA PRO A 101 0.43 9.02 -14.10
C PRO A 101 -0.92 9.38 -14.74
N ASP A 102 -1.33 8.67 -15.80
CA ASP A 102 -2.61 8.86 -16.48
C ASP A 102 -3.66 7.84 -15.99
N PHE A 103 -4.27 8.15 -14.84
CA PHE A 103 -5.29 7.30 -14.23
C PHE A 103 -6.59 7.31 -15.03
N PHE A 104 -6.88 8.40 -15.76
CA PHE A 104 -8.03 8.50 -16.64
C PHE A 104 -7.92 7.48 -17.77
N ASP A 105 -6.83 7.52 -18.55
CA ASP A 105 -6.65 6.59 -19.67
C ASP A 105 -6.48 5.14 -19.18
N SER A 106 -5.76 4.93 -18.07
CA SER A 106 -5.62 3.59 -17.47
C SER A 106 -6.96 2.99 -17.06
N SER A 107 -7.90 3.78 -16.53
CA SER A 107 -9.21 3.30 -16.11
C SER A 107 -10.20 3.21 -17.27
N LYS A 108 -10.13 4.13 -18.22
CA LYS A 108 -11.04 4.22 -19.37
C LYS A 108 -11.13 2.90 -20.14
N ALA A 109 -9.98 2.31 -20.50
CA ALA A 109 -9.97 1.05 -21.23
C ALA A 109 -10.67 -0.08 -20.46
N SER A 110 -10.51 -0.12 -19.13
CA SER A 110 -11.18 -1.11 -18.29
C SER A 110 -12.69 -0.87 -18.18
N ILE A 111 -13.10 0.39 -18.06
CA ILE A 111 -14.51 0.79 -17.93
C ILE A 111 -15.26 0.54 -19.25
N ASP A 112 -14.67 0.90 -20.38
CA ASP A 112 -15.25 0.70 -21.70
C ASP A 112 -15.48 -0.80 -21.97
N GLU A 113 -14.53 -1.67 -21.59
CA GLU A 113 -14.64 -3.13 -21.73
C GLU A 113 -15.73 -3.75 -20.82
N LEU A 114 -15.91 -3.23 -19.61
CA LEU A 114 -16.90 -3.75 -18.66
C LEU A 114 -18.34 -3.34 -19.01
N PHE A 115 -18.54 -2.09 -19.42
CA PHE A 115 -19.88 -1.53 -19.59
C PHE A 115 -20.31 -1.38 -21.05
N GLY A 116 -19.41 -1.61 -22.02
CA GLY A 116 -19.69 -1.47 -23.45
C GLY A 116 -20.04 -0.06 -23.90
N GLN A 117 -19.83 0.94 -23.03
CA GLN A 117 -20.09 2.35 -23.29
C GLN A 117 -19.11 3.19 -22.49
N HIS A 118 -18.78 4.35 -23.04
CA HIS A 118 -17.89 5.28 -22.38
C HIS A 118 -18.56 5.90 -21.16
N LYS A 119 -17.95 5.74 -19.97
CA LYS A 119 -18.39 6.35 -18.71
C LYS A 119 -17.28 7.25 -18.15
N PRO A 120 -17.12 8.47 -18.70
CA PRO A 120 -16.00 9.35 -18.35
C PRO A 120 -15.99 9.74 -16.87
N GLU A 121 -17.16 9.87 -16.24
CA GLU A 121 -17.29 10.20 -14.82
C GLU A 121 -16.45 9.29 -13.90
N PHE A 122 -16.44 7.98 -14.18
CA PHE A 122 -15.67 7.03 -13.37
C PHE A 122 -14.17 7.24 -13.53
N SER A 123 -13.71 7.49 -14.75
CA SER A 123 -12.31 7.79 -15.03
C SER A 123 -11.88 9.15 -14.46
N GLU A 124 -12.75 10.16 -14.49
CA GLU A 124 -12.51 11.48 -13.90
C GLU A 124 -12.35 11.38 -12.37
N ILE A 125 -13.22 10.62 -11.70
CA ILE A 125 -13.13 10.37 -10.25
C ILE A 125 -11.80 9.70 -9.88
N LEU A 126 -11.37 8.71 -10.66
CA LEU A 126 -10.11 8.01 -10.42
C LEU A 126 -8.90 8.88 -10.71
N GLN A 127 -8.97 9.76 -11.71
CA GLN A 127 -7.95 10.76 -11.98
C GLN A 127 -7.84 11.78 -10.84
N GLU A 128 -8.96 12.28 -10.34
CA GLU A 128 -9.00 13.20 -9.19
C GLU A 128 -8.37 12.54 -7.96
N TYR A 129 -8.77 11.31 -7.64
CA TYR A 129 -8.22 10.56 -6.51
C TYR A 129 -6.74 10.25 -6.68
N GLY A 130 -6.32 9.79 -7.85
CA GLY A 130 -4.92 9.55 -8.17
C GLY A 130 -4.06 10.80 -8.00
N ASN A 131 -4.53 11.96 -8.47
CA ASN A 131 -3.85 13.25 -8.29
C ASN A 131 -3.69 13.62 -6.81
N HIS A 132 -4.73 13.42 -5.99
CA HIS A 132 -4.66 13.64 -4.54
C HIS A 132 -3.65 12.70 -3.87
N MET A 133 -3.70 11.41 -4.20
CA MET A 133 -2.78 10.41 -3.62
C MET A 133 -1.34 10.65 -4.06
N MET A 134 -1.10 11.13 -5.27
CA MET A 134 0.23 11.50 -5.74
C MET A 134 0.82 12.66 -4.92
N LYS A 135 0.03 13.73 -4.71
CA LYS A 135 0.44 14.89 -3.89
C LYS A 135 0.69 14.48 -2.44
N LEU A 136 -0.21 13.67 -1.87
CA LEU A 136 -0.10 13.16 -0.51
C LEU A 136 1.17 12.32 -0.33
N SER A 137 1.44 11.41 -1.27
CA SER A 137 2.63 10.56 -1.24
C SER A 137 3.91 11.38 -1.28
N LYS A 138 4.02 12.39 -2.16
CA LYS A 138 5.18 13.29 -2.19
C LYS A 138 5.39 14.01 -0.85
N LYS A 139 4.32 14.50 -0.21
CA LYS A 139 4.40 15.15 1.11
C LYS A 139 4.83 14.16 2.21
N ILE A 140 4.32 12.93 2.19
CA ILE A 140 4.73 11.89 3.14
C ILE A 140 6.22 11.54 2.98
N ILE A 141 6.70 11.37 1.74
CA ILE A 141 8.12 11.10 1.47
C ILE A 141 8.99 12.27 1.95
N GLU A 142 8.61 13.52 1.70
CA GLU A 142 9.31 14.70 2.22
C GLU A 142 9.49 14.62 3.75
N ILE A 143 8.43 14.26 4.48
CA ILE A 143 8.44 14.18 5.94
C ILE A 143 9.26 12.97 6.45
N ILE A 144 9.20 11.84 5.77
CA ILE A 144 10.05 10.67 6.06
C ILE A 144 11.53 11.02 5.84
N LEU A 145 11.86 11.77 4.78
CA LEU A 145 13.22 12.21 4.54
C LEU A 145 13.70 13.18 5.64
N LYS A 146 12.86 14.15 6.05
CA LYS A 146 13.15 15.02 7.20
C LYS A 146 13.41 14.23 8.48
N SER A 147 12.68 13.14 8.70
CA SER A 147 12.87 12.31 9.90
C SER A 147 14.17 11.49 9.85
N LEU A 148 14.65 11.11 8.65
CA LEU A 148 15.90 10.37 8.47
C LEU A 148 17.16 11.22 8.70
N GLY A 149 17.09 12.52 8.43
CA GLY A 149 18.20 13.46 8.64
C GLY A 149 17.92 14.88 8.14
N THR A 150 18.56 15.86 8.76
CA THR A 150 18.41 17.27 8.40
C THR A 150 18.84 17.54 6.95
N GLY A 151 17.93 18.10 6.14
CA GLY A 151 18.20 18.49 4.76
C GLY A 151 18.09 17.36 3.74
N TYR A 152 17.76 16.14 4.17
CA TYR A 152 17.58 14.99 3.27
C TYR A 152 16.40 15.15 2.33
N GLU A 153 15.36 15.87 2.74
CA GLU A 153 14.22 16.20 1.89
C GLU A 153 14.64 17.04 0.69
N LYS A 154 15.49 18.05 0.89
CA LYS A 154 16.00 18.90 -0.20
C LYS A 154 16.95 18.14 -1.11
N ARG A 155 17.71 17.20 -0.53
CA ARG A 155 18.74 16.46 -1.24
C ARG A 155 18.18 15.32 -2.08
N PHE A 156 17.23 14.57 -1.54
CA PHE A 156 16.79 13.30 -2.11
C PHE A 156 15.39 13.33 -2.71
N LEU A 157 14.50 14.24 -2.32
CA LEU A 157 13.10 14.19 -2.77
C LEU A 157 12.98 14.22 -4.30
N ASP A 158 13.59 15.20 -4.95
CA ASP A 158 13.51 15.31 -6.41
C ASP A 158 14.53 14.40 -7.13
N SER A 159 15.73 14.21 -6.57
CA SER A 159 16.80 13.41 -7.21
C SER A 159 16.55 11.90 -7.16
N GLU A 160 15.95 11.39 -6.08
CA GLU A 160 15.69 9.97 -5.89
C GLU A 160 14.22 9.60 -6.15
N PHE A 161 13.30 10.50 -5.82
CA PHE A 161 11.85 10.24 -5.88
C PHE A 161 11.09 11.11 -6.90
N GLY A 162 11.77 11.94 -7.69
CA GLY A 162 11.15 12.89 -8.62
C GLY A 162 10.35 12.23 -9.75
N ASN A 163 10.82 11.09 -10.25
CA ASN A 163 10.15 10.30 -11.30
C ASN A 163 9.24 9.20 -10.74
N CYS A 164 9.00 9.17 -9.43
CA CYS A 164 8.11 8.18 -8.86
C CYS A 164 6.68 8.39 -9.37
N HIS A 165 6.00 7.28 -9.59
CA HIS A 165 4.59 7.24 -9.95
C HIS A 165 3.86 6.28 -9.01
N GLY A 166 2.54 6.26 -9.11
CA GLY A 166 1.73 5.36 -8.31
C GLY A 166 0.66 4.67 -9.09
N TYR A 167 0.14 3.60 -8.51
CA TYR A 167 -1.05 2.91 -8.97
C TYR A 167 -1.95 2.63 -7.77
N MET A 168 -3.25 2.51 -8.02
CA MET A 168 -4.22 2.16 -7.00
C MET A 168 -4.83 0.80 -7.26
N ARG A 169 -5.22 0.13 -6.18
CA ARG A 169 -6.11 -1.02 -6.18
C ARG A 169 -7.39 -0.66 -5.44
N ILE A 170 -8.51 -0.80 -6.13
CA ILE A 170 -9.84 -0.81 -5.53
C ILE A 170 -10.10 -2.26 -5.12
N VAL A 171 -10.29 -2.52 -3.84
CA VAL A 171 -10.33 -3.89 -3.31
C VAL A 171 -11.67 -4.17 -2.64
N ASN A 172 -12.28 -5.29 -3.01
CA ASN A 172 -13.46 -5.83 -2.36
C ASN A 172 -13.14 -7.20 -1.76
N TYR A 173 -13.62 -7.41 -0.54
CA TYR A 173 -13.56 -8.70 0.13
C TYR A 173 -14.97 -9.23 0.37
N THR A 174 -15.23 -10.45 -0.08
CA THR A 174 -16.51 -11.15 0.13
C THR A 174 -16.29 -12.29 1.11
N PRO A 175 -16.53 -12.09 2.42
CA PRO A 175 -16.30 -13.13 3.43
C PRO A 175 -17.28 -14.30 3.28
N PRO A 176 -16.93 -15.50 3.77
CA PRO A 176 -17.87 -16.60 3.89
C PRO A 176 -18.88 -16.32 5.02
N SER A 177 -20.02 -17.03 5.01
CA SER A 177 -21.10 -16.82 5.99
C SER A 177 -20.67 -17.05 7.45
N ASN A 178 -19.66 -17.90 7.67
CA ASN A 178 -19.12 -18.26 8.99
C ASN A 178 -17.87 -17.44 9.39
N ALA A 179 -17.62 -16.28 8.77
CA ALA A 179 -16.45 -15.45 9.06
C ALA A 179 -16.43 -14.84 10.48
N GLU A 180 -17.55 -14.85 11.18
CA GLU A 180 -17.62 -14.39 12.59
C GLU A 180 -17.17 -15.47 13.58
N GLU A 181 -17.24 -16.74 13.16
CA GLU A 181 -16.87 -17.91 13.97
C GLU A 181 -15.40 -18.30 13.76
N ASN A 182 -14.84 -17.97 12.59
CA ASN A 182 -13.47 -18.30 12.20
C ASN A 182 -12.71 -17.04 11.80
N GLN A 183 -11.46 -16.89 12.23
CA GLN A 183 -10.58 -15.85 11.70
C GLN A 183 -10.23 -16.19 10.24
N VAL A 184 -11.05 -15.72 9.30
CA VAL A 184 -10.88 -16.00 7.87
C VAL A 184 -9.81 -15.09 7.30
N GLU A 185 -8.75 -15.66 6.72
CA GLU A 185 -7.74 -14.88 6.03
C GLU A 185 -8.29 -14.37 4.70
N GLY A 186 -8.55 -13.06 4.63
CA GLY A 186 -9.04 -12.39 3.43
C GLY A 186 -7.94 -12.15 2.41
N LEU A 187 -6.73 -11.81 2.87
CA LEU A 187 -5.52 -11.73 2.05
C LEU A 187 -4.35 -12.18 2.90
N GLY A 188 -3.53 -13.08 2.35
CA GLY A 188 -2.41 -13.71 3.06
C GLY A 188 -1.31 -12.73 3.47
N MET A 189 -0.42 -13.21 4.34
CA MET A 189 0.76 -12.49 4.80
C MET A 189 1.64 -12.04 3.62
N HIS A 190 1.91 -10.74 3.49
CA HIS A 190 2.78 -10.18 2.46
C HIS A 190 3.52 -8.92 2.90
N THR A 191 4.53 -8.54 2.12
CA THR A 191 5.09 -7.18 2.10
C THR A 191 4.76 -6.51 0.77
N ASP A 192 4.75 -5.18 0.77
CA ASP A 192 4.50 -4.40 -0.44
C ASP A 192 5.78 -4.13 -1.21
N MET A 193 5.74 -4.31 -2.52
CA MET A 193 6.85 -3.98 -3.43
C MET A 193 7.04 -2.47 -3.64
N SER A 194 6.23 -1.62 -3.01
CA SER A 194 6.25 -0.16 -3.21
C SER A 194 7.38 0.52 -2.42
N CYS A 195 7.51 1.83 -2.56
CA CYS A 195 8.26 2.65 -1.60
C CYS A 195 7.40 2.88 -0.35
N ILE A 196 6.19 3.39 -0.55
CA ILE A 196 5.16 3.48 0.48
C ILE A 196 3.81 3.05 -0.09
N THR A 197 2.95 2.57 0.79
CA THR A 197 1.56 2.26 0.49
C THR A 197 0.66 3.08 1.41
N ILE A 198 -0.40 3.66 0.85
CA ILE A 198 -1.41 4.44 1.57
C ILE A 198 -2.75 3.73 1.43
N VAL A 199 -3.36 3.39 2.56
CA VAL A 199 -4.56 2.57 2.64
C VAL A 199 -5.70 3.35 3.27
N PHE A 200 -6.80 3.46 2.53
CA PHE A 200 -8.12 3.68 3.10
C PHE A 200 -8.74 2.32 3.42
N GLN A 201 -9.17 2.13 4.66
CA GLN A 201 -9.94 0.96 5.09
C GLN A 201 -11.29 1.41 5.65
N ASP A 202 -12.34 0.63 5.39
CA ASP A 202 -13.64 0.87 5.99
C ASP A 202 -13.66 0.48 7.49
N GLU A 203 -14.77 0.77 8.14
CA GLU A 203 -14.98 0.55 9.58
C GLU A 203 -14.94 -0.94 9.98
N LEU A 204 -14.97 -1.88 9.03
CA LEU A 204 -14.84 -3.31 9.35
C LEU A 204 -13.40 -3.68 9.73
N GLY A 205 -12.40 -2.92 9.27
CA GLY A 205 -11.00 -3.14 9.59
C GLY A 205 -10.49 -4.50 9.14
N GLY A 206 -9.59 -5.11 9.91
CA GLY A 206 -9.04 -6.44 9.62
C GLY A 206 -7.60 -6.45 9.11
N LEU A 207 -7.03 -5.28 8.82
CA LEU A 207 -5.60 -5.15 8.55
C LEU A 207 -4.80 -5.53 9.81
N GLN A 208 -3.85 -6.45 9.66
CA GLN A 208 -2.90 -6.82 10.71
C GLN A 208 -1.47 -6.67 10.21
N MET A 209 -0.58 -6.20 11.06
CA MET A 209 0.85 -6.11 10.81
C MET A 209 1.60 -7.05 11.77
N ARG A 210 2.63 -7.70 11.28
CA ARG A 210 3.45 -8.63 12.05
C ARG A 210 4.57 -7.86 12.75
N SER A 211 4.62 -7.93 14.06
CA SER A 211 5.70 -7.36 14.87
C SER A 211 7.03 -8.11 14.64
N LYS A 212 8.14 -7.53 15.12
CA LYS A 212 9.46 -8.17 15.04
C LYS A 212 9.55 -9.47 15.86
N ASP A 213 8.78 -9.58 16.95
CA ASP A 213 8.65 -10.80 17.75
C ASP A 213 7.64 -11.81 17.16
N GLY A 214 7.12 -11.55 15.95
CA GLY A 214 6.33 -12.49 15.18
C GLY A 214 4.83 -12.52 15.49
N LYS A 215 4.34 -11.61 16.35
CA LYS A 215 2.93 -11.47 16.72
C LYS A 215 2.15 -10.66 15.69
N TRP A 216 0.86 -10.96 15.55
CA TRP A 216 -0.05 -10.21 14.69
C TRP A 216 -0.74 -9.11 15.48
N LEU A 217 -0.49 -7.86 15.11
CA LEU A 217 -1.08 -6.68 15.75
C LEU A 217 -2.11 -6.03 14.84
N ASN A 218 -3.23 -5.59 15.42
CA ASN A 218 -4.33 -5.00 14.68
C ASN A 218 -4.05 -3.54 14.33
N ILE A 219 -4.31 -3.18 13.07
CA ILE A 219 -4.33 -1.79 12.62
C ILE A 219 -5.78 -1.34 12.50
N HIS A 220 -6.30 -0.78 13.60
CA HIS A 220 -7.71 -0.41 13.69
C HIS A 220 -8.07 0.72 12.71
N PRO A 221 -9.27 0.70 12.11
CA PRO A 221 -9.80 1.86 11.40
C PRO A 221 -9.89 3.06 12.34
N CYS A 222 -9.41 4.21 11.87
CA CYS A 222 -9.55 5.48 12.55
C CYS A 222 -10.29 6.44 11.61
N LYS A 223 -11.33 7.09 12.12
CA LYS A 223 -12.17 8.00 11.33
C LYS A 223 -11.32 9.10 10.69
N ASN A 224 -11.59 9.39 9.41
CA ASN A 224 -10.89 10.42 8.62
C ASN A 224 -9.36 10.27 8.61
N SER A 225 -8.87 9.04 8.69
CA SER A 225 -7.45 8.73 8.60
C SER A 225 -7.16 7.76 7.45
N LEU A 226 -5.91 7.76 7.03
CA LEU A 226 -5.35 6.74 6.16
C LEU A 226 -4.20 6.05 6.90
N VAL A 227 -4.02 4.77 6.64
CA VAL A 227 -2.84 4.02 7.11
C VAL A 227 -1.74 4.17 6.07
N VAL A 228 -0.51 4.39 6.52
CA VAL A 228 0.68 4.37 5.66
C VAL A 228 1.58 3.23 6.12
N ASN A 229 2.08 2.44 5.17
CA ASN A 229 3.15 1.49 5.43
C ASN A 229 4.34 1.66 4.48
N ILE A 230 5.52 1.35 5.00
CA ILE A 230 6.76 1.31 4.24
C ILE A 230 6.78 0.01 3.43
N GLY A 231 7.21 0.11 2.17
CA GLY A 231 7.40 -1.03 1.28
C GLY A 231 8.88 -1.39 1.08
N ASP A 232 9.09 -2.48 0.35
CA ASP A 232 10.37 -3.14 0.15
C ASP A 232 11.40 -2.24 -0.54
N LEU A 233 10.99 -1.43 -1.53
CA LEU A 233 11.89 -0.53 -2.24
C LEU A 233 12.43 0.56 -1.31
N MET A 234 11.60 1.08 -0.42
CA MET A 234 12.03 2.07 0.57
C MET A 234 12.87 1.45 1.68
N GLN A 235 12.59 0.20 2.07
CA GLN A 235 13.47 -0.55 2.96
C GLN A 235 14.88 -0.71 2.36
N ALA A 236 14.99 -1.09 1.09
CA ALA A 236 16.27 -1.23 0.42
C ALA A 236 16.99 0.12 0.25
N TRP A 237 16.29 1.13 -0.25
CA TRP A 237 16.84 2.49 -0.41
C TRP A 237 17.30 3.09 0.93
N SER A 238 16.60 2.81 2.02
CA SER A 238 16.98 3.27 3.36
C SER A 238 18.08 2.43 4.04
N ASN A 239 18.70 1.48 3.33
CA ASN A 239 19.67 0.52 3.87
C ASN A 239 19.12 -0.24 5.11
N GLY A 240 17.82 -0.56 5.11
CA GLY A 240 17.14 -1.25 6.21
C GLY A 240 16.75 -0.37 7.38
N ARG A 241 16.96 0.95 7.30
CA ARG A 241 16.55 1.89 8.37
C ARG A 241 15.05 2.05 8.47
N LEU A 242 14.29 1.82 7.40
CA LEU A 242 12.83 1.80 7.42
C LEU A 242 12.35 0.39 7.13
N ARG A 243 11.43 -0.12 7.95
CA ARG A 243 11.01 -1.52 7.91
C ARG A 243 9.81 -1.71 7.01
N SER A 244 9.95 -2.53 5.98
CA SER A 244 8.83 -3.15 5.25
C SER A 244 8.30 -4.32 6.08
N SER A 245 7.15 -4.13 6.71
CA SER A 245 6.58 -5.13 7.62
C SER A 245 5.60 -6.05 6.90
N GLU A 246 5.70 -7.32 7.22
CA GLU A 246 4.69 -8.31 6.84
C GLU A 246 3.32 -7.89 7.38
N HIS A 247 2.30 -7.99 6.56
CA HIS A 247 0.93 -7.66 6.91
C HIS A 247 -0.06 -8.58 6.19
N ARG A 248 -1.29 -8.66 6.71
CA ARG A 248 -2.37 -9.49 6.16
C ARG A 248 -3.73 -8.84 6.39
N VAL A 249 -4.76 -9.40 5.79
CA VAL A 249 -6.15 -9.00 6.06
C VAL A 249 -6.92 -10.19 6.61
N VAL A 250 -7.52 -10.02 7.79
CA VAL A 250 -8.42 -11.00 8.42
C VAL A 250 -9.85 -10.48 8.37
N LEU A 251 -10.75 -11.26 7.81
CA LEU A 251 -12.19 -10.98 7.75
C LEU A 251 -12.84 -11.49 9.03
N ARG A 252 -13.46 -10.57 9.77
CA ARG A 252 -14.04 -10.84 11.11
C ARG A 252 -15.56 -10.71 11.17
N ARG A 253 -16.17 -10.36 10.04
CA ARG A 253 -17.58 -10.01 9.91
C ARG A 253 -18.10 -10.63 8.64
N SER A 254 -19.33 -11.11 8.65
CA SER A 254 -19.99 -11.66 7.45
C SER A 254 -20.57 -10.54 6.57
N ARG A 255 -19.76 -9.50 6.30
CA ARG A 255 -20.11 -8.33 5.49
C ARG A 255 -18.95 -7.95 4.58
N ASN A 256 -19.27 -7.52 3.36
CA ASN A 256 -18.23 -7.12 2.40
C ASN A 256 -17.39 -5.98 2.95
N ARG A 257 -16.07 -6.16 2.89
CA ARG A 257 -15.06 -5.17 3.30
C ARG A 257 -14.50 -4.48 2.07
N PHE A 258 -14.44 -3.17 2.13
CA PHE A 258 -13.89 -2.32 1.08
C PHE A 258 -12.60 -1.64 1.54
N SER A 259 -11.62 -1.57 0.65
CA SER A 259 -10.42 -0.74 0.85
C SER A 259 -9.90 -0.15 -0.46
N LEU A 260 -9.32 1.04 -0.37
CA LEU A 260 -8.54 1.64 -1.46
C LEU A 260 -7.07 1.63 -1.05
N VAL A 261 -6.23 1.09 -1.91
CA VAL A 261 -4.80 0.96 -1.65
C VAL A 261 -4.05 1.69 -2.76
N PHE A 262 -3.22 2.65 -2.40
CA PHE A 262 -2.39 3.37 -3.34
C PHE A 262 -0.92 3.07 -3.08
N PHE A 263 -0.23 2.60 -4.09
CA PHE A 263 1.19 2.22 -4.04
C PHE A 263 1.98 3.31 -4.75
N TRP A 264 2.94 3.91 -4.06
CA TRP A 264 3.89 4.86 -4.65
C TRP A 264 5.24 4.16 -4.84
N CYS A 265 5.72 4.11 -6.08
CA CYS A 265 6.85 3.29 -6.50
C CYS A 265 7.88 4.10 -7.28
N PHE A 266 9.13 3.61 -7.31
CA PHE A 266 10.11 4.02 -8.31
C PHE A 266 9.68 3.62 -9.72
N GLU A 267 10.20 4.33 -10.72
CA GLU A 267 10.11 3.91 -12.12
C GLU A 267 10.84 2.58 -12.36
N ASP A 268 10.39 1.83 -13.37
CA ASP A 268 10.85 0.48 -13.67
C ASP A 268 12.39 0.37 -13.82
N GLU A 269 13.02 1.37 -14.45
CA GLU A 269 14.46 1.38 -14.72
C GLU A 269 15.30 2.01 -13.61
N LYS A 270 14.68 2.48 -12.52
CA LYS A 270 15.42 3.06 -11.39
C LYS A 270 16.34 2.01 -10.77
N GLU A 271 17.63 2.33 -10.70
CA GLU A 271 18.56 1.61 -9.84
C GLU A 271 18.32 2.02 -8.38
N VAL A 272 17.96 1.04 -7.56
CA VAL A 272 17.76 1.16 -6.13
C VAL A 272 19.09 0.91 -5.43
N ILE A 273 19.63 1.96 -4.85
CA ILE A 273 20.87 1.94 -4.07
C ILE A 273 20.74 2.96 -2.93
N ALA A 274 21.14 2.56 -1.71
CA ALA A 274 21.10 3.48 -0.59
C ALA A 274 22.14 4.62 -0.75
N PRO A 275 21.84 5.90 -0.57
CA PRO A 275 22.89 6.93 -0.57
C PRO A 275 23.91 6.74 0.56
N ASN A 276 25.17 7.17 0.38
CA ASN A 276 26.21 7.02 1.41
C ASN A 276 25.83 7.71 2.72
N GLU A 277 25.13 8.85 2.65
CA GLU A 277 24.61 9.57 3.80
C GLU A 277 23.56 8.77 4.57
N ILE A 278 22.74 7.99 3.86
CA ILE A 278 21.71 7.14 4.45
C ILE A 278 22.34 5.94 5.14
N VAL A 279 23.34 5.32 4.51
CA VAL A 279 24.14 4.22 5.07
C VAL A 279 24.86 4.69 6.33
N GLY A 280 25.45 5.89 6.29
CA GLY A 280 26.23 6.47 7.38
C GLY A 280 27.69 5.99 7.38
N ASN A 281 28.58 6.84 7.90
CA ASN A 281 30.01 6.56 7.91
C ASN A 281 30.34 5.31 8.73
N GLY A 282 31.15 4.42 8.15
CA GLY A 282 31.61 3.18 8.80
C GLY A 282 30.59 2.03 8.78
N ASN A 283 29.37 2.26 8.30
CA ASN A 283 28.38 1.20 8.14
C ASN A 283 28.50 0.58 6.73
N PRO A 284 28.35 -0.74 6.62
CA PRO A 284 28.29 -1.39 5.33
C PRO A 284 26.89 -1.27 4.72
N ARG A 285 26.84 -1.34 3.39
CA ARG A 285 25.59 -1.54 2.65
C ARG A 285 25.11 -2.96 2.89
N ILE A 286 23.83 -3.13 3.19
CA ILE A 286 23.24 -4.47 3.43
C ILE A 286 22.42 -4.98 2.23
N TYR A 287 22.33 -4.19 1.16
CA TYR A 287 21.73 -4.58 -0.12
C TYR A 287 22.69 -4.26 -1.28
N HIS A 288 22.79 -5.19 -2.24
CA HIS A 288 23.35 -4.92 -3.56
C HIS A 288 22.49 -3.89 -4.31
N PRO A 289 23.07 -3.03 -5.17
CA PRO A 289 22.29 -2.22 -6.11
C PRO A 289 21.48 -3.12 -7.06
N PHE A 290 20.24 -2.72 -7.36
CA PHE A 290 19.40 -3.46 -8.31
C PHE A 290 18.41 -2.57 -9.05
N VAL A 291 17.96 -3.02 -10.22
CA VAL A 291 16.92 -2.33 -11.01
C VAL A 291 15.53 -2.69 -10.49
N CYS A 292 14.67 -1.69 -10.27
CA CYS A 292 13.32 -1.83 -9.72
C CYS A 292 12.50 -2.93 -10.43
N LEU A 293 12.44 -2.90 -11.77
CA LEU A 293 11.69 -3.89 -12.57
C LEU A 293 12.19 -5.32 -12.38
N LYS A 294 13.49 -5.53 -12.12
CA LYS A 294 14.02 -6.88 -11.84
C LYS A 294 13.50 -7.42 -10.52
N TYR A 295 13.38 -6.57 -9.49
CA TYR A 295 12.78 -6.96 -8.21
C TYR A 295 11.29 -7.27 -8.35
N ILE A 296 10.55 -6.42 -9.07
CA ILE A 296 9.11 -6.64 -9.32
C ILE A 296 8.89 -7.97 -10.03
N LYS A 297 9.65 -8.25 -11.11
CA LYS A 297 9.55 -9.52 -11.83
C LYS A 297 9.90 -10.74 -10.98
N PHE A 298 10.92 -10.63 -10.12
CA PHE A 298 11.30 -11.69 -9.18
C PHE A 298 10.16 -12.02 -8.23
N ARG A 299 9.48 -11.00 -7.69
CA ARG A 299 8.31 -11.17 -6.83
C ARG A 299 7.14 -11.80 -7.59
N GLU A 300 6.78 -11.25 -8.75
CA GLU A 300 5.65 -11.74 -9.56
C GLU A 300 5.85 -13.20 -10.02
N SER A 301 7.05 -13.58 -10.46
CA SER A 301 7.34 -14.95 -10.90
C SER A 301 7.23 -15.98 -9.78
N ASN A 302 7.49 -15.54 -8.55
CA ASN A 302 7.45 -16.38 -7.36
C ASN A 302 6.07 -16.40 -6.68
N GLU A 303 5.18 -15.48 -7.05
CA GLU A 303 3.78 -15.43 -6.59
C GLU A 303 2.85 -16.34 -7.43
N VAL A 304 3.33 -16.96 -8.51
CA VAL A 304 2.50 -17.83 -9.36
C VAL A 304 2.20 -19.17 -8.66
N GLY A 305 0.99 -19.28 -8.11
CA GLY A 305 0.30 -20.57 -7.96
C GLY A 305 0.36 -21.28 -6.61
N LYS A 306 0.70 -20.61 -5.50
CA LYS A 306 0.54 -21.20 -4.15
C LYS A 306 0.06 -20.16 -3.14
N PHE A 307 -1.11 -20.38 -2.55
CA PHE A 307 -1.62 -19.65 -1.37
C PHE A 307 -0.74 -19.83 -0.11
N GLU A 308 0.34 -20.62 -0.22
CA GLU A 308 1.28 -20.90 0.85
C GLU A 308 2.67 -20.36 0.48
N LYS A 309 3.17 -19.49 1.38
CA LYS A 309 4.52 -18.89 1.48
C LYS A 309 4.76 -17.62 0.67
N ILE A 310 4.62 -16.50 1.37
CA ILE A 310 5.44 -15.33 1.08
C ILE A 310 6.77 -15.54 1.80
N GLY A 311 7.79 -15.85 1.00
CA GLY A 311 9.16 -16.11 1.45
C GLY A 311 10.20 -15.43 0.57
N TYR A 312 9.81 -14.39 -0.17
CA TYR A 312 10.71 -13.65 -1.05
C TYR A 312 10.58 -12.16 -0.77
N THR A 313 11.53 -11.65 0.00
CA THR A 313 11.70 -10.26 0.37
C THR A 313 12.78 -9.61 -0.49
N VAL A 314 12.91 -8.30 -0.39
CA VAL A 314 14.05 -7.59 -0.99
C VAL A 314 15.40 -8.06 -0.44
N LYS A 315 15.43 -8.65 0.77
CA LYS A 315 16.62 -9.26 1.34
C LYS A 315 16.98 -10.58 0.64
N ASP A 316 15.99 -11.37 0.23
CA ASP A 316 16.24 -12.60 -0.53
C ASP A 316 16.73 -12.30 -1.95
N PHE A 317 16.32 -11.16 -2.50
CA PHE A 317 16.71 -10.72 -3.84
C PHE A 317 18.08 -10.05 -3.89
N ALA A 318 18.34 -9.11 -2.97
CA ALA A 318 19.50 -8.23 -3.03
C ALA A 318 20.29 -8.16 -1.72
N GLY A 319 19.93 -8.92 -0.68
CA GLY A 319 20.60 -8.88 0.61
C GLY A 319 22.07 -9.28 0.51
N LEU A 320 22.93 -8.50 1.16
CA LEU A 320 24.32 -8.84 1.38
C LEU A 320 24.46 -9.62 2.69
N ASN A 321 25.29 -10.66 2.69
CA ASN A 321 25.74 -11.32 3.92
C ASN A 321 26.83 -10.43 4.55
N VAL A 322 26.41 -9.53 5.44
CA VAL A 322 27.27 -8.54 6.09
C VAL A 322 27.37 -8.77 7.58
#